data_AF-A0A3S0R0Z0-F1
#
_entry.id   AF-A0A3S0R0Z0-F1
#
_cell.length_a   1.000
_cell.length_b   1.000
_cell.length_c   1.000
_cell.angle_alpha   90.00
_cell.angle_beta   90.00
_cell.angle_gamma   90.00
#
_symmetry.space_group_name_H-M   'P 1'
#
loop_
_entity.id
_entity.type
_entity.pdbx_description
1 polymer ?
#
loop_
_entity_poly.entity_id
_entity_poly.type
_entity_poly.pdbx_seq_one_letter_code
_entity_poly.pdbx_strand_id
1 'polypeptide(L)' 'MTASIAIMYAVSALFTAIGLALLLALLRPASESKVYAYRMIGTMGLALGAALAMSATAMWRWSLAA' A
#
# COMPACT_ATOMS: atom_id res chain seq x y z
N MET A 1 11.59 -5.62 -17.17
CA MET A 1 11.10 -5.53 -15.78
C MET A 1 11.75 -6.66 -14.99
N THR A 2 12.56 -6.35 -13.98
CA THR A 2 13.30 -7.36 -13.20
C THR A 2 12.39 -8.00 -12.14
N ALA A 3 12.79 -9.17 -11.62
CA ALA A 3 12.07 -9.86 -10.55
C ALA A 3 11.93 -9.01 -9.27
N SER A 4 12.96 -8.22 -8.91
CA SER A 4 12.92 -7.33 -7.75
C SER A 4 11.87 -6.23 -7.87
N ILE A 5 11.75 -5.60 -9.06
CA ILE A 5 10.72 -4.59 -9.33
C ILE A 5 9.32 -5.22 -9.25
N ALA A 6 9.15 -6.43 -9.80
CA ALA A 6 7.88 -7.15 -9.71
C ALA A 6 7.46 -7.45 -8.27
N ILE A 7 8.41 -7.90 -7.43
CA ILE A 7 8.16 -8.13 -6.00
C ILE A 7 7.76 -6.84 -5.30
N MET A 8 8.41 -5.71 -5.59
CA MET A 8 8.02 -4.43 -4.98
C MET A 8 6.61 -3.99 -5.34
N TYR A 9 6.18 -4.19 -6.59
CA TYR A 9 4.78 -3.95 -6.96
C TYR A 9 3.82 -4.90 -6.24
N ALA A 10 4.20 -6.17 -6.05
CA ALA A 10 3.37 -7.12 -5.30
C ALA A 10 3.22 -6.71 -3.83
N VAL A 11 4.31 -6.33 -3.17
CA VAL A 11 4.30 -5.83 -1.78
C VAL A 11 3.50 -4.52 -1.69
N SER A 12 3.70 -3.60 -2.64
CA SER A 12 2.93 -2.38 -2.78
C SER A 12 1.42 -2.65 -2.85
N ALA A 13 1.02 -3.58 -3.73
CA ALA A 13 -0.39 -3.95 -3.91
C ALA A 13 -0.96 -4.58 -2.64
N LEU A 14 -0.19 -5.43 -1.95
CA LEU A 14 -0.61 -6.06 -0.69
C LEU A 14 -0.89 -5.02 0.40
N PHE A 15 0.04 -4.08 0.63
CA PHE A 15 -0.15 -3.03 1.63
C PHE A 15 -1.30 -2.08 1.26
N THR A 16 -1.43 -1.74 -0.03
CA THR A 16 -2.54 -0.91 -0.51
C THR A 16 -3.88 -1.61 -0.29
N ALA A 17 -3.97 -2.91 -0.62
CA ALA A 17 -5.18 -3.69 -0.44
C ALA A 17 -5.57 -3.85 1.04
N ILE A 18 -4.62 -4.18 1.91
CA ILE A 18 -4.85 -4.29 3.35
C ILE A 18 -5.25 -2.92 3.93
N GLY A 19 -4.51 -1.86 3.61
CA GLY A 19 -4.80 -0.51 4.10
C GLY A 19 -6.18 -0.04 3.66
N LEU A 20 -6.52 -0.23 2.39
CA LEU A 20 -7.84 0.09 1.85
C LEU A 20 -8.94 -0.76 2.50
N ALA A 21 -8.73 -2.07 2.67
CA ALA A 21 -9.71 -2.96 3.29
C ALA A 21 -10.02 -2.55 4.74
N LEU A 22 -9.00 -2.17 5.52
CA LEU A 22 -9.19 -1.67 6.88
C LEU A 22 -10.02 -0.37 6.88
N LEU A 23 -9.73 0.56 5.97
CA LEU A 23 -10.49 1.81 5.85
C LEU A 23 -11.92 1.57 5.37
N LEU A 24 -12.13 0.67 4.42
CA LEU A 24 -13.47 0.27 3.96
C LEU A 24 -14.24 -0.45 5.07
N ALA A 25 -13.58 -1.17 5.97
CA ALA A 25 -14.24 -1.78 7.11
C ALA A 25 -14.84 -0.76 8.09
N LEU A 26 -14.35 0.49 8.10
CA LEU A 26 -14.96 1.59 8.86
C LEU A 26 -16.30 2.09 8.27
N LEU A 27 -16.70 1.64 7.07
CA LEU A 27 -18.03 1.93 6.52
C LEU A 27 -19.15 1.24 7.34
N ARG A 28 -18.79 0.29 8.20
CA ARG A 28 -19.71 -0.42 9.11
C ARG A 28 -19.51 0.07 10.55
N PRO A 29 -20.54 -0.02 11.42
CA PRO A 29 -20.39 0.29 12.83
C PRO A 29 -19.28 -0.55 13.47
N ALA A 30 -18.37 0.11 14.18
CA ALA A 30 -17.24 -0.51 14.86
C ALA A 30 -17.03 0.14 16.24
N SER A 31 -16.42 -0.60 17.17
CA SER A 31 -16.02 -0.04 18.47
C SER A 31 -14.98 1.06 18.30
N GLU A 32 -14.91 2.00 19.25
CA GLU A 32 -13.94 3.11 19.21
C GLU A 32 -12.49 2.63 19.05
N SER A 33 -12.13 1.54 19.73
CA SER A 33 -10.81 0.91 19.61
C SER A 33 -10.49 0.46 18.18
N LYS A 34 -11.46 -0.12 17.47
CA LYS A 34 -11.29 -0.55 16.07
C LYS A 34 -11.20 0.65 15.15
N VAL A 35 -12.00 1.70 15.39
CA VAL A 35 -11.98 2.92 14.59
C VAL A 35 -10.59 3.56 14.61
N TYR A 36 -9.99 3.71 15.80
CA TYR A 36 -8.64 4.25 15.95
C TYR A 36 -7.60 3.39 15.21
N ALA A 37 -7.59 2.08 15.51
CA ALA A 37 -6.62 1.16 14.91
C ALA A 37 -6.74 1.11 13.39
N TYR A 38 -7.95 1.02 12.84
CA TYR A 38 -8.17 0.90 11.40
C TYR A 38 -7.83 2.20 10.66
N ARG A 39 -8.09 3.38 11.26
CA ARG A 39 -7.66 4.65 10.66
C ARG A 39 -6.14 4.78 10.65
N MET A 40 -5.48 4.48 11.76
CA MET A 40 -4.02 4.57 11.87
C MET A 40 -3.34 3.57 10.92
N ILE A 41 -3.63 2.28 11.06
CA ILE A 41 -3.01 1.22 10.25
C ILE A 41 -3.42 1.36 8.79
N GLY A 42 -4.68 1.69 8.52
CA GLY A 42 -5.19 1.88 7.16
C GLY A 42 -4.48 2.99 6.40
N THR A 43 -4.36 4.17 7.01
CA THR A 43 -3.67 5.31 6.37
C THR A 43 -2.17 5.08 6.24
N MET A 44 -1.52 4.50 7.26
CA MET A 44 -0.09 4.15 7.19
C MET A 44 0.18 3.08 6.12
N GLY A 45 -0.68 2.07 6.01
CA GLY A 45 -0.59 1.03 4.98
C GLY A 45 -0.77 1.58 3.57
N LEU A 46 -1.73 2.48 3.36
CA LEU A 46 -1.91 3.17 2.07
C LEU A 46 -0.70 4.04 1.71
N ALA A 47 -0.16 4.80 2.68
CA ALA A 47 1.02 5.64 2.45
C ALA A 47 2.24 4.79 2.06
N LEU A 48 2.46 3.66 2.75
CA LEU A 48 3.53 2.73 2.42
C LEU A 48 3.34 2.12 1.02
N GLY A 49 2.13 1.66 0.72
CA GLY A 49 1.78 1.14 -0.61
C GLY A 49 2.06 2.15 -1.72
N ALA A 50 1.60 3.39 -1.57
CA ALA A 50 1.85 4.45 -2.53
C ALA A 50 3.36 4.74 -2.71
N ALA A 51 4.11 4.83 -1.60
CA ALA A 51 5.55 5.07 -1.63
C ALA A 51 6.30 3.94 -2.36
N LEU A 52 5.93 2.68 -2.13
CA LEU A 52 6.52 1.54 -2.84
C LEU A 52 6.16 1.57 -4.33
N ALA A 53 4.91 1.85 -4.69
CA ALA A 53 4.49 1.96 -6.09
C ALA A 53 5.29 3.04 -6.84
N MET A 54 5.44 4.23 -6.25
CA MET A 54 6.22 5.32 -6.83
C MET A 54 7.69 4.92 -6.99
N SER A 55 8.27 4.30 -5.97
CA SER A 55 9.67 3.84 -5.98
C SER A 55 9.90 2.74 -7.03
N ALA A 56 9.01 1.76 -7.12
CA ALA A 56 9.06 0.70 -8.12
C ALA A 56 8.93 1.25 -9.54
N THR A 57 8.06 2.24 -9.73
CA THR A 57 7.89 2.93 -11.02
C THR A 57 9.14 3.69 -11.42
N ALA A 58 9.75 4.44 -10.49
CA ALA A 58 11.00 5.17 -10.74
C ALA A 58 12.12 4.21 -11.18
N MET A 59 12.34 3.12 -10.43
CA MET A 59 13.34 2.11 -10.79
C MET A 59 13.06 1.43 -12.13
N TRP A 60 11.79 1.13 -12.43
CA TRP A 60 11.42 0.58 -13.72
C TRP A 60 11.74 1.54 -14.86
N ARG A 61 11.42 2.82 -14.72
CA ARG A 61 11.73 3.84 -15.73
C ARG A 61 13.23 4.00 -15.94
N TRP A 62 14.03 4.03 -14.88
CA TRP A 62 15.49 4.09 -15.00
C TRP A 62 16.07 2.84 -15.65
N SER A 63 15.53 1.65 -15.35
CA SER A 63 15.98 0.40 -15.97
C SER A 63 15.71 0.29 -17.47
N LEU A 64 14.76 1.09 -18.00
CA LEU A 64 14.47 1.16 -19.43
C LEU A 64 15.34 2.19 -20.17
N ALA A 65 15.97 3.10 -19.43
CA ALA A 65 16.84 4.14 -19.97
C ALA A 65 18.33 3.75 -19.95
N ALA A 66 18.66 2.67 -19.23
CA ALA A 66 19.99 2.05 -19.18
C ALA A 66 20.10 0.95 -20.24
#